data_AF-A0A1F7NC12-F1
#
_entry.id   AF-A0A1F7NC12-F1
#
_cell.length_a   1.000
_cell.length_b   1.000
_cell.length_c   1.000
_cell.angle_alpha   90.00
_cell.angle_beta   90.00
_cell.angle_gamma   90.00
#
_symmetry.space_group_name_H-M   'P 1'
#
loop_
_entity.id
_entity.type
_entity.pdbx_description
1 polymer ?
#
loop_
_entity_poly.entity_id
_entity_poly.type
_entity_poly.pdbx_seq_one_letter_code
_entity_poly.pdbx_strand_id
1 'polypeptide(L)'
;MLLAAGPLAFWGAWVLWVSLPYGQWLVGILGGVALVTAGGLLFLMTWAEPLAYLIAAALVVNWFHAVAQVISGGWPYADWLTTVLSLIPGALFLIVCAGGSWVVHKQYRRHARET
;
A
#
# COMPACT_ATOMS: atom_id res chain seq x y z
N MET A 1 2.42 15.01 -6.38
CA MET A 1 1.08 14.46 -6.12
C MET A 1 0.82 13.24 -6.98
N LEU A 2 0.91 13.33 -8.32
CA LEU A 2 0.82 12.19 -9.26
C LEU A 2 1.75 11.00 -8.94
N LEU A 3 2.97 11.25 -8.46
CA LEU A 3 3.93 10.18 -8.09
C LEU A 3 3.49 9.32 -6.89
N ALA A 4 2.63 9.84 -6.00
CA ALA A 4 2.13 9.10 -4.84
C ALA A 4 0.68 8.63 -5.05
N ALA A 5 -0.15 9.46 -5.69
CA ALA A 5 -1.54 9.14 -6.02
C ALA A 5 -1.65 8.13 -7.16
N GLY A 6 -0.72 8.13 -8.13
CA GLY A 6 -0.73 7.22 -9.28
C GLY A 6 -0.61 5.75 -8.89
N PRO A 7 0.41 5.35 -8.10
CA PRO A 7 0.53 3.97 -7.61
C PRO A 7 -0.66 3.53 -6.76
N LEU A 8 -1.20 4.44 -5.93
CA LEU A 8 -2.32 4.16 -5.03
C LEU A 8 -3.64 4.01 -5.80
N ALA A 9 -3.87 4.83 -6.83
CA ALA A 9 -5.01 4.73 -7.73
C ALA A 9 -4.92 3.50 -8.62
N PHE A 10 -3.73 3.18 -9.15
CA PHE A 10 -3.49 1.97 -9.92
C PHE A 10 -3.72 0.71 -9.07
N TRP A 11 -3.22 0.69 -7.84
CA TRP A 11 -3.45 -0.40 -6.89
C TRP A 11 -4.92 -0.53 -6.51
N GLY A 12 -5.60 0.57 -6.18
CA GLY A 12 -7.04 0.56 -5.88
C GLY A 12 -7.90 0.07 -7.05
N ALA A 13 -7.58 0.49 -8.28
CA ALA A 13 -8.25 0.03 -9.49
C ALA A 13 -8.00 -1.46 -9.77
N TRP A 14 -6.76 -1.93 -9.60
CA TRP A 14 -6.40 -3.34 -9.74
C TRP A 14 -7.14 -4.22 -8.71
N VAL A 15 -7.15 -3.78 -7.45
CA VAL A 15 -7.82 -4.48 -6.35
C VAL A 15 -9.33 -4.58 -6.60
N LEU A 16 -9.97 -3.50 -7.08
CA LEU A 16 -11.37 -3.51 -7.47
C LEU A 16 -11.63 -4.47 -8.64
N TRP A 17 -10.76 -4.46 -9.65
CA TRP A 17 -10.85 -5.35 -10.81
C TRP A 17 -10.76 -6.83 -10.40
N VAL A 18 -9.83 -7.18 -9.51
CA VAL A 18 -9.65 -8.54 -8.99
C VAL A 18 -10.76 -8.94 -8.01
N SER A 19 -11.34 -8.00 -7.26
CA SER A 19 -12.37 -8.33 -6.26
C SER A 19 -13.74 -8.65 -6.86
N LEU A 20 -14.06 -8.07 -8.02
CA LEU A 20 -15.32 -8.30 -8.74
C LEU A 20 -15.61 -9.79 -9.06
N PRO A 21 -14.66 -10.58 -9.61
CA PRO A 21 -14.90 -11.99 -9.92
C PRO A 21 -14.93 -12.93 -8.71
N TYR A 22 -14.27 -12.59 -7.59
CA TYR A 22 -14.18 -13.48 -6.41
C TYR A 22 -15.21 -13.19 -5.31
N GLY A 23 -16.09 -12.20 -5.50
CA GLY A 23 -17.14 -11.85 -4.52
C GLY A 23 -16.60 -11.37 -3.17
N GLN A 24 -15.33 -10.95 -3.10
CA GLN A 24 -14.69 -10.52 -1.86
C GLN A 24 -14.97 -9.04 -1.60
N TRP A 25 -16.17 -8.76 -1.07
CA TRP A 25 -16.65 -7.40 -0.79
C TRP A 25 -15.72 -6.59 0.11
N LEU A 26 -15.08 -7.22 1.11
CA LEU A 26 -14.14 -6.54 2.01
C LEU A 26 -12.93 -5.95 1.26
N VAL A 27 -12.41 -6.70 0.29
CA VAL A 27 -11.25 -6.31 -0.51
C VAL A 27 -11.63 -5.21 -1.51
N GLY A 28 -12.85 -5.26 -2.04
CA GLY A 28 -13.42 -4.19 -2.86
C GLY A 28 -13.60 -2.86 -2.09
N ILE A 29 -14.07 -2.93 -0.83
CA ILE A 29 -14.19 -1.75 0.04
C ILE A 29 -12.81 -1.11 0.29
N LEU A 30 -11.79 -1.93 0.55
CA LEU A 30 -10.40 -1.46 0.70
C LEU A 30 -9.87 -0.78 -0.56
N GLY A 31 -10.16 -1.34 -1.75
CA GLY A 31 -9.82 -0.72 -3.04
C GLY A 31 -10.54 0.62 -3.27
N GLY A 32 -11.81 0.72 -2.86
CA GLY A 32 -12.58 1.96 -2.89
C GLY A 32 -12.02 3.03 -1.95
N VAL A 33 -11.68 2.66 -0.71
CA VAL A 33 -11.04 3.57 0.26
C VAL A 33 -9.68 4.04 -0.26
N ALA A 34 -8.91 3.18 -0.93
CA ALA A 34 -7.66 3.57 -1.57
C ALA A 34 -7.86 4.60 -2.69
N LEU A 35 -8.90 4.45 -3.54
CA LEU A 35 -9.24 5.43 -4.56
C LEU A 35 -9.72 6.76 -3.98
N VAL A 36 -10.58 6.73 -2.95
CA VAL A 36 -11.04 7.93 -2.25
C VAL A 36 -9.86 8.66 -1.60
N THR A 37 -8.92 7.91 -1.00
CA THR A 37 -7.70 8.46 -0.41
C THR A 37 -6.77 9.04 -1.48
N ALA A 38 -6.65 8.40 -2.65
CA ALA A 38 -5.90 8.94 -3.79
C ALA A 38 -6.52 10.24 -4.31
N GLY A 39 -7.86 10.32 -4.36
CA GLY A 39 -8.59 11.54 -4.69
C GLY A 39 -8.36 12.64 -3.66
N GLY A 40 -8.54 12.35 -2.37
CA GLY A 40 -8.27 13.31 -1.29
C GLY A 40 -6.81 13.78 -1.27
N LEU A 41 -5.88 12.88 -1.60
CA LEU A 41 -4.47 13.21 -1.79
C LEU A 41 -4.26 14.20 -2.93
N LEU A 42 -4.92 14.05 -4.08
CA LEU A 42 -4.82 14.99 -5.21
C LEU A 42 -5.32 16.40 -4.87
N PHE A 43 -6.26 16.52 -3.94
CA PHE A 43 -6.80 17.81 -3.47
C PHE A 43 -6.13 18.34 -2.20
N LEU A 44 -5.01 17.75 -1.72
CA LEU A 44 -4.30 18.15 -0.49
C LEU A 44 -5.22 18.21 0.75
N MET A 45 -6.27 17.38 0.80
CA MET A 45 -7.20 17.40 1.91
C MET A 45 -6.58 16.82 3.18
N THR A 46 -6.58 17.57 4.28
CA THR A 46 -5.95 17.19 5.57
C THR A 46 -6.37 15.83 6.13
N TRP A 47 -7.57 15.33 5.81
CA TRP A 47 -8.03 14.00 6.22
C TRP A 47 -7.39 12.85 5.41
N ALA A 48 -6.86 13.12 4.22
CA ALA A 48 -6.26 12.12 3.34
C ALA A 48 -4.84 11.69 3.77
N GLU A 49 -4.11 12.56 4.47
CA GLU A 49 -2.78 12.25 5.01
C GLU A 49 -2.78 11.06 6.01
N PRO A 50 -3.56 11.10 7.11
CA PRO A 50 -3.60 9.99 8.06
C PRO A 50 -4.16 8.70 7.43
N LEU A 51 -5.09 8.82 6.48
CA LEU A 51 -5.63 7.67 5.73
C LEU A 51 -4.57 7.00 4.85
N ALA A 52 -3.72 7.77 4.18
CA ALA A 52 -2.63 7.23 3.39
C ALA A 52 -1.62 6.45 4.25
N TYR A 53 -1.29 6.96 5.43
CA TYR A 53 -0.43 6.24 6.39
C TYR A 53 -1.08 4.98 6.93
N LEU A 54 -2.38 5.01 7.24
CA LEU A 54 -3.12 3.83 7.69
C LEU A 54 -3.13 2.73 6.62
N ILE A 55 -3.37 3.09 5.36
CA ILE A 55 -3.35 2.13 4.25
C ILE A 55 -1.94 1.53 4.09
N ALA A 56 -0.90 2.37 4.10
CA ALA A 56 0.48 1.89 4.04
C ALA A 56 0.80 0.95 5.21
N ALA A 57 0.45 1.32 6.44
CA ALA A 57 0.67 0.50 7.62
C ALA A 57 -0.07 -0.85 7.54
N ALA A 58 -1.35 -0.84 7.15
CA ALA A 58 -2.14 -2.05 6.98
C ALA A 58 -1.53 -3.00 5.93
N LEU A 59 -1.04 -2.43 4.83
CA LEU A 59 -0.35 -3.17 3.78
C LEU A 59 0.95 -3.81 4.27
N VAL A 60 1.76 -3.08 5.03
CA VAL A 60 2.98 -3.61 5.68
C VAL A 60 2.63 -4.74 6.66
N VAL A 61 1.65 -4.54 7.53
CA VAL A 61 1.21 -5.54 8.51
C VAL A 61 0.70 -6.81 7.81
N ASN A 62 -0.09 -6.66 6.76
CA ASN A 62 -0.59 -7.79 5.97
C ASN A 62 0.56 -8.57 5.32
N TRP A 63 1.58 -7.88 4.83
CA TRP A 63 2.78 -8.54 4.30
C TRP A 63 3.52 -9.35 5.37
N PHE A 64 3.76 -8.76 6.55
CA PHE A 64 4.36 -9.49 7.68
C PHE A 64 3.53 -10.69 8.12
N HIS A 65 2.20 -10.57 8.14
CA HIS A 65 1.30 -11.66 8.46
C HIS A 65 1.41 -12.80 7.43
N ALA A 66 1.45 -12.48 6.14
CA ALA A 66 1.66 -13.46 5.08
C ALA A 66 3.00 -14.19 5.22
N VAL A 67 4.08 -13.45 5.53
CA VAL A 67 5.39 -14.03 5.82
C VAL A 67 5.34 -14.96 7.04
N ALA A 68 4.70 -14.54 8.13
CA ALA A 68 4.56 -15.36 9.34
C ALA A 68 3.77 -16.66 9.10
N GLN A 69 2.73 -16.61 8.26
CA GLN A 69 2.00 -17.81 7.82
C GLN A 69 2.89 -18.77 7.01
N VAL A 70 3.74 -18.24 6.13
CA VAL A 70 4.69 -19.06 5.38
C VAL A 70 5.76 -19.67 6.29
N ILE A 71 6.26 -18.94 7.28
CA ILE A 71 7.22 -19.47 8.27
C ILE A 71 6.59 -20.61 9.07
N SER A 72 5.38 -20.41 9.57
CA SER A 72 4.68 -21.39 10.42
C SER A 72 4.22 -22.64 9.65
N GLY A 73 3.90 -22.51 8.36
CA GLY A 73 3.56 -23.63 7.48
C GLY A 73 4.76 -24.45 6.98
N GLY A 74 5.99 -24.03 7.30
CA GLY A 74 7.21 -24.57 6.72
C GLY A 74 7.56 -23.84 5.43
N TRP A 75 8.66 -23.08 5.46
CA TRP A 75 9.07 -22.27 4.32
C TRP A 75 9.29 -23.17 3.09
N PRO A 76 8.64 -22.89 1.95
CA PRO A 76 8.56 -23.84 0.82
C PRO A 76 9.89 -24.01 0.06
N TYR A 77 10.94 -23.29 0.44
CA TYR A 77 12.24 -23.30 -0.22
C TYR A 77 13.31 -23.80 0.75
N ALA A 78 14.07 -24.82 0.33
CA ALA A 78 15.18 -25.37 1.09
C ALA A 78 16.44 -24.48 1.02
N ASP A 79 16.58 -23.69 -0.05
CA ASP A 79 17.75 -22.84 -0.29
C ASP A 79 17.56 -21.41 0.23
N TRP A 80 18.60 -20.90 0.91
CA TRP A 80 18.61 -19.54 1.46
C TRP A 80 18.42 -18.48 0.36
N LEU A 81 18.97 -18.72 -0.84
CA LEU A 81 18.98 -17.79 -1.95
C LEU A 81 17.57 -17.60 -2.55
N THR A 82 16.83 -18.71 -2.70
CA THR A 82 15.44 -18.70 -3.19
C THR A 82 14.50 -18.08 -2.16
N THR A 83 14.80 -18.27 -0.87
CA THR A 83 14.11 -17.58 0.22
C THR A 83 14.28 -16.07 0.10
N VAL A 84 15.52 -15.57 -0.01
CA VAL A 84 15.77 -14.13 -0.18
C VAL A 84 15.09 -13.58 -1.44
N LEU A 85 15.19 -14.28 -2.58
CA LEU A 85 14.52 -13.90 -3.82
C LEU A 85 13.00 -13.76 -3.65
N SER A 86 12.37 -14.65 -2.87
CA SER A 86 10.93 -14.58 -2.59
C SER A 86 10.52 -13.39 -1.70
N LEU A 87 11.46 -12.82 -0.92
CA LEU A 87 11.23 -11.61 -0.14
C LEU A 87 11.42 -10.33 -0.94
N ILE A 88 12.15 -10.35 -2.07
CA ILE A 88 12.40 -9.14 -2.90
C ILE A 88 11.11 -8.41 -3.30
N PRO A 89 10.04 -9.09 -3.78
CA PRO A 89 8.78 -8.42 -4.09
C PRO A 89 8.20 -7.71 -2.87
N GLY A 90 8.31 -8.33 -1.69
CA GLY A 90 7.90 -7.77 -0.41
C GLY A 90 8.73 -6.56 0.01
N ALA A 91 10.05 -6.65 -0.10
CA ALA A 91 10.96 -5.56 0.22
C ALA A 91 10.73 -4.34 -0.69
N LEU A 92 10.56 -4.57 -1.99
CA LEU A 92 10.18 -3.52 -2.94
C LEU A 92 8.85 -2.86 -2.55
N PHE A 93 7.87 -3.67 -2.14
CA PHE A 93 6.59 -3.17 -1.67
C PHE A 93 6.71 -2.29 -0.41
N LEU A 94 7.55 -2.67 0.55
CA LEU A 94 7.86 -1.85 1.72
C LEU A 94 8.52 -0.52 1.33
N ILE A 95 9.47 -0.55 0.39
CA ILE A 95 10.13 0.66 -0.13
C ILE A 95 9.12 1.59 -0.80
N VAL A 96 8.17 1.06 -1.58
CA VAL A 96 7.11 1.86 -2.19
C VAL A 96 6.18 2.47 -1.13
N CYS A 97 5.80 1.71 -0.10
CA CYS A 97 4.98 2.23 1.01
C CYS A 97 5.70 3.33 1.79
N ALA A 98 6.98 3.13 2.12
CA ALA A 98 7.80 4.09 2.83
C ALA A 98 8.06 5.36 1.97
N GLY A 99 8.40 5.18 0.70
CA GLY A 99 8.63 6.27 -0.25
C GLY A 99 7.35 7.07 -0.52
N GLY A 100 6.22 6.40 -0.70
CA GLY A 100 4.90 7.03 -0.85
C GLY A 100 4.55 7.87 0.38
N SER A 101 4.71 7.30 1.57
CA SER A 101 4.50 8.01 2.85
C SER A 101 5.41 9.23 2.98
N TRP A 102 6.69 9.11 2.60
CA TRP A 102 7.62 10.23 2.66
C TRP A 102 7.29 11.36 1.67
N VAL A 103 6.84 11.02 0.46
CA VAL A 103 6.40 12.00 -0.55
C VAL A 103 5.16 12.75 -0.06
N VAL A 104 4.19 12.03 0.55
CA VAL A 104 2.99 12.63 1.16
C VAL A 104 3.39 13.59 2.28
N HIS A 105 4.22 13.14 3.23
CA HIS A 105 4.72 13.96 4.33
C HIS A 105 5.41 15.24 3.86
N LYS A 106 6.28 15.12 2.85
CA LYS A 106 7.02 16.26 2.30
C LYS A 106 6.10 17.26 1.59
N GLN A 107 5.02 16.78 0.95
CA GLN A 107 4.06 17.63 0.25
C GLN A 107 3.13 18.36 1.23
N TYR A 108 2.59 17.68 2.23
CA TYR A 108 1.76 18.32 3.26
C TYR A 108 2.55 19.37 4.05
N ARG A 109 3.82 19.09 4.39
CA ARG A 109 4.69 20.10 5.03
C ARG A 109 5.02 21.30 4.16
N ARG A 110 4.99 21.17 2.83
CA ARG A 110 5.16 22.33 1.92
C ARG A 110 3.88 23.16 1.86
N HIS A 111 2.73 22.50 1.72
CA HIS A 111 1.45 23.19 1.66
C HIS A 111 1.15 23.98 2.94
N ALA A 112 1.43 23.39 4.12
CA ALA A 112 1.28 24.06 5.41
C ALA A 112 2.23 25.26 5.64
N ARG A 113 3.21 25.51 4.77
CA ARG A 113 4.08 26.71 4.81
C ARG A 113 3.63 27.82 3.87
N GLU A 114 2.76 27.50 2.92
CA GLU A 114 2.24 28.44 1.92
C GLU A 114 0.90 29.04 2.35
N THR A 115 0.22 28.42 3.32
CA THR A 115 -0.96 28.94 4.04
C THR A 115 -0.56 29.60 5.34
#